data_AF-A0A2J0LK34-F1
#
_entry.id   AF-A0A2J0LK34-F1
#
_cell.length_a   1.000
_cell.length_b   1.000
_cell.length_c   1.000
_cell.angle_alpha   90.00
_cell.angle_beta   90.00
_cell.angle_gamma   90.00
#
_symmetry.space_group_name_H-M   'P 1'
#
loop_
_entity.id
_entity.type
_entity.pdbx_description
1 polymer ?
#
loop_
_entity_poly.entity_id
_entity_poly.type
_entity_poly.pdbx_seq_one_letter_code
_entity_poly.pdbx_strand_id
1 'polypeptide(L)' 'MKTYTQYLYFNTKNKQEFINITPQVEEVVKKSQVKEGLCLVNTMHITSSCFVNDNESGLHKDFSIWLE' A
#
# COMPACT_ATOMS: atom_id res chain seq x y z
N MET A 1 -0.42 -18.13 18.47
CA MET A 1 -0.27 -17.42 17.18
C MET A 1 -1.08 -16.13 17.28
N LYS A 2 -0.44 -14.97 17.12
CA LYS A 2 -1.14 -13.67 17.16
C LYS A 2 -1.48 -13.25 15.73
N THR A 3 -2.70 -12.80 15.52
CA THR A 3 -3.14 -12.21 14.23
C THR A 3 -3.64 -10.79 14.49
N TYR A 4 -3.48 -9.93 13.49
CA TYR A 4 -3.97 -8.56 13.53
C TYR A 4 -4.42 -8.17 12.11
N THR A 5 -5.57 -7.51 12.01
CA THR A 5 -6.16 -7.09 10.73
C THR A 5 -6.60 -5.65 10.85
N GLN A 6 -6.25 -4.84 9.85
CA GLN A 6 -6.64 -3.44 9.75
C GLN A 6 -7.01 -3.15 8.30
N TYR A 7 -8.08 -2.40 8.09
CA TYR A 7 -8.48 -1.90 6.79
C TYR A 7 -8.03 -0.44 6.64
N LEU A 8 -7.44 -0.14 5.49
CA LEU A 8 -7.12 1.21 5.05
C LEU A 8 -8.11 1.60 3.94
N TYR A 9 -8.73 2.77 4.07
CA TYR A 9 -9.74 3.25 3.13
C TYR A 9 -9.18 4.43 2.34
N PHE A 10 -9.39 4.42 1.03
CA PHE A 10 -8.93 5.45 0.12
C PHE A 10 -10.08 5.90 -0.78
N ASN A 11 -10.14 7.21 -1.03
CA ASN A 11 -11.01 7.81 -2.04
C ASN A 11 -10.13 8.71 -2.90
N THR A 12 -9.68 8.18 -4.05
CA THR A 12 -8.77 8.87 -4.96
C THR A 12 -9.49 10.00 -5.69
N LYS A 13 -8.78 11.07 -6.01
CA LYS A 13 -9.35 12.19 -6.78
C LYS A 13 -9.25 11.94 -8.28
N ASN A 14 -8.25 11.18 -8.69
CA ASN A 14 -7.94 10.89 -10.08
C ASN A 14 -8.21 9.42 -10.40
N LYS A 15 -8.35 9.11 -11.70
CA LYS A 15 -8.50 7.73 -12.19
C LYS A 15 -7.29 6.86 -11.87
N GLN A 16 -6.08 7.43 -11.94
CA GLN A 16 -4.82 6.79 -11.56
C GLN A 16 -4.12 7.69 -10.52
N GLU A 17 -3.74 7.11 -9.38
CA GLU A 17 -3.08 7.82 -8.30
C GLU A 17 -2.16 6.84 -7.54
N PHE A 18 -0.91 7.26 -7.30
CA PHE A 18 0.06 6.49 -6.52
C PHE A 18 0.08 7.04 -5.10
N ILE A 19 -0.36 6.24 -4.12
CA ILE A 19 -0.43 6.63 -2.71
C ILE A 19 0.60 5.84 -1.93
N ASN A 20 1.55 6.54 -1.30
CA ASN A 20 2.49 5.91 -0.37
C ASN A 20 1.76 5.56 0.94
N ILE A 21 1.69 4.26 1.25
CA ILE A 21 1.03 3.72 2.44
C ILE A 21 2.01 3.16 3.49
N THR A 22 3.33 3.27 3.26
CA THR A 22 4.36 2.75 4.17
C THR A 22 4.18 3.24 5.61
N PRO A 23 3.92 4.54 5.88
CA PRO A 23 3.69 5.00 7.25
C PRO A 23 2.49 4.33 7.94
N GLN A 24 1.40 4.10 7.21
CA GLN A 24 0.20 3.45 7.72
C GLN A 24 0.48 1.97 8.02
N VAL A 25 1.20 1.27 7.13
CA VAL A 25 1.59 -0.13 7.33
C VAL A 25 2.52 -0.28 8.54
N GLU A 26 3.50 0.63 8.71
CA GLU A 26 4.36 0.64 9.90
C GLU A 26 3.57 0.80 11.19
N GLU A 27 2.56 1.68 11.20
CA GLU A 27 1.69 1.88 12.35
C GLU A 27 0.86 0.62 12.65
N VAL A 28 0.34 -0.06 11.62
CA VAL A 28 -0.37 -1.35 11.74
C VAL A 28 0.55 -2.42 12.36
N VAL A 29 1.79 -2.52 11.90
CA VAL A 29 2.77 -3.48 12.44
C VAL A 29 3.08 -3.16 13.90
N LYS A 30 3.31 -1.89 14.25
CA LYS A 30 3.52 -1.45 15.65
C LYS A 30 2.32 -1.79 16.53
N LYS A 31 1.08 -1.55 16.08
CA LYS A 31 -0.15 -1.90 16.82
C LYS A 31 -0.33 -3.42 16.98
N SER A 32 0.11 -4.21 16.00
CA SER A 32 0.00 -5.68 16.05
C SER A 32 0.80 -6.30 17.21
N GLN A 33 1.89 -5.68 17.65
CA GLN A 33 2.86 -6.23 18.61
C GLN A 33 3.39 -7.63 18.24
N VAL A 34 3.33 -8.00 16.95
CA VAL A 34 3.98 -9.21 16.43
C VAL A 34 5.46 -8.89 16.27
N LYS A 35 6.34 -9.67 16.94
CA LYS A 35 7.80 -9.45 16.89
C LYS A 35 8.44 -10.06 15.65
N GLU A 36 7.99 -11.25 15.26
CA GLU A 36 8.46 -12.01 14.10
C GLU A 36 7.25 -12.66 13.43
N GLY A 37 7.14 -12.53 12.10
CA GLY A 37 5.99 -13.04 11.36
C GLY A 37 5.90 -12.50 9.94
N LEU A 38 4.71 -12.62 9.35
CA LEU A 38 4.39 -12.14 8.00
C LEU A 38 3.39 -10.99 8.07
N CYS A 39 3.56 -10.00 7.19
CA CYS A 39 2.60 -8.92 6.96
C CYS A 39 2.09 -9.01 5.53
N LEU A 40 0.81 -9.37 5.36
CA LEU A 40 0.14 -9.36 4.07
C LEU A 40 -0.52 -8.00 3.84
N VAL A 41 -0.19 -7.36 2.73
CA VAL A 41 -0.83 -6.12 2.28
C VAL A 41 -1.38 -6.36 0.88
N ASN A 42 -2.69 -6.33 0.73
CA ASN A 42 -3.37 -6.52 -0.56
C ASN A 42 -4.49 -5.51 -0.73
N THR A 43 -4.86 -5.25 -1.99
CA THR A 43 -6.08 -4.50 -2.30
C THR A 43 -7.27 -5.45 -2.27
N MET A 44 -8.44 -4.93 -1.89
CA MET A 44 -9.70 -5.67 -1.92
C MET A 44 -10.48 -5.42 -3.22
N HIS A 45 -9.94 -4.60 -4.13
CA HIS A 45 -10.56 -4.22 -5.40
C HIS A 45 -9.71 -4.71 -6.58
N ILE A 46 -10.37 -5.31 -7.58
CA ILE A 46 -9.73 -5.92 -8.75
C ILE A 46 -9.12 -4.90 -9.74
N THR A 47 -9.38 -3.61 -9.55
CA THR A 47 -8.87 -2.51 -10.40
C THR A 47 -7.82 -1.67 -9.67
N SER A 48 -7.20 -2.20 -8.61
CA SER A 48 -6.18 -1.51 -7.83
C SER A 48 -5.09 -2.48 -7.39
N SER A 49 -3.87 -1.98 -7.20
CA SER A 49 -2.71 -2.79 -6.87
C SER A 49 -2.00 -2.27 -5.61
N CYS A 50 -1.39 -3.19 -4.86
CA CYS A 50 -0.41 -2.88 -3.81
C CYS A 50 0.93 -3.44 -4.27
N PHE A 51 1.94 -2.58 -4.37
CA PHE A 51 3.28 -2.96 -4.83
C PHE A 51 4.33 -2.14 -4.07
N VAL A 52 5.58 -2.58 -4.13
CA VAL A 52 6.71 -1.91 -3.47
C VAL A 52 7.66 -1.41 -4.54
N ASN A 53 7.92 -0.10 -4.53
CA ASN A 53 8.93 0.56 -5.34
C ASN A 53 9.36 1.88 -4.68
N ASP A 54 10.32 2.58 -5.28
CA ASP A 54 10.77 3.88 -4.80
C ASP A 54 9.66 4.94 -4.90
N ASN A 55 9.58 5.82 -3.90
CA ASN A 55 8.58 6.87 -3.80
C ASN A 55 9.12 8.17 -4.43
N GLU A 56 9.43 8.08 -5.72
CA GLU A 56 10.01 9.16 -6.51
C GLU A 56 9.02 9.62 -7.58
N SER A 57 8.86 10.94 -7.70
CA SER A 57 7.86 11.57 -8.58
C SER A 57 8.05 11.31 -10.07
N GLY A 58 9.29 11.27 -10.56
CA GLY A 58 9.64 10.89 -11.92
C GLY A 58 9.30 9.44 -12.20
N LEU A 59 9.64 8.53 -11.29
CA LEU A 59 9.30 7.12 -11.40
C LEU A 59 7.79 6.89 -11.41
N HIS A 60 7.02 7.63 -10.60
CA HIS A 60 5.56 7.60 -10.66
C HIS A 60 5.03 8.00 -12.04
N LYS A 61 5.64 9.03 -12.65
CA LYS A 61 5.30 9.44 -14.01
C LYS A 61 5.67 8.37 -15.04
N ASP A 62 6.84 7.75 -14.90
CA ASP A 62 7.29 6.69 -15.79
C ASP A 62 6.34 5.48 -15.73
N PHE A 63 5.90 5.07 -14.53
CA PHE A 63 4.87 4.03 -14.36
C PHE A 63 3.52 4.43 -14.94
N SER A 64 3.11 5.69 -14.77
CA SER A 64 1.86 6.19 -15.34
C SER A 64 1.85 6.03 -16.87
N ILE A 65 2.94 6.41 -17.53
CA ILE A 65 3.09 6.31 -18.99
C ILE A 65 3.18 4.85 -19.44
N TRP A 66 3.90 4.01 -18.70
CA TRP A 66 4.11 2.61 -19.08
C TRP A 66 2.84 1.74 -18.97
N LEU A 67 1.93 2.07 -18.05
CA LEU A 67 0.71 1.32 -17.78
C LEU A 67 -0.52 1.79 -18.59
N GLU A 68 -0.43 2.95 -19.27
CA GLU A 68 -1.44 3.42 -20.23
C GLU A 68 -1.33 2.73 -21.59
#